data_AF-A0A6B3IGS1-F1
#
_entry.id   AF-A0A6B3IGS1-F1
#
_cell.length_a   1.000
_cell.length_b   1.000
_cell.length_c   1.000
_cell.angle_alpha   90.00
_cell.angle_beta   90.00
_cell.angle_gamma   90.00
#
_symmetry.space_group_name_H-M   'P 1'
#
loop_
_entity.id
_entity.type
_entity.pdbx_description
1 polymer ?
#
loop_
_entity_poly.entity_id
_entity_poly.type
_entity_poly.pdbx_seq_one_letter_code
_entity_poly.pdbx_strand_id
1 'polypeptide(L)' 'YTYTTELLGAQRTDAERWTVTQRLEGDFPGGLVDLRFQFALGGHGLIEQLVIEV' A
#
# COMPACT_ATOMS: atom_id res chain seq x y z
N TYR A 1 0.53 -20.15 -1.16
CA TYR A 1 -0.38 -19.13 -1.66
C TYR A 1 0.30 -18.39 -2.78
N THR A 2 -0.38 -18.26 -3.91
CA THR A 2 0.04 -17.50 -5.09
C THR A 2 -0.94 -16.37 -5.28
N TYR A 3 -0.44 -15.16 -5.52
CA TYR A 3 -1.27 -13.98 -5.74
C TYR A 3 -0.64 -13.06 -6.79
N THR A 4 -1.49 -12.25 -7.42
CA THR A 4 -1.12 -11.11 -8.25
C THR A 4 -1.40 -9.81 -7.51
N THR A 5 -0.75 -8.73 -7.95
CA THR A 5 -0.99 -7.40 -7.42
C THR A 5 -1.35 -6.43 -8.53
N GLU A 6 -2.35 -5.59 -8.27
CA GLU A 6 -2.74 -4.49 -9.15
C GLU A 6 -2.69 -3.18 -8.38
N LEU A 7 -1.95 -2.20 -8.89
CA LEU A 7 -1.93 -0.85 -8.32
C LEU A 7 -3.23 -0.13 -8.69
N LEU A 8 -4.10 0.10 -7.71
CA LEU A 8 -5.37 0.79 -7.92
C LEU A 8 -5.23 2.31 -7.85
N GLY A 9 -4.29 2.80 -7.05
CA GLY A 9 -4.08 4.24 -6.91
C GLY A 9 -2.89 4.59 -6.03
N ALA A 10 -2.38 5.79 -6.24
CA ALA A 10 -1.39 6.42 -5.37
C ALA A 10 -1.81 7.87 -5.12
N GLN A 11 -1.90 8.25 -3.86
CA GLN A 11 -2.29 9.59 -3.44
C GLN A 11 -1.26 10.13 -2.46
N ARG A 12 -0.83 11.37 -2.68
CA ARG A 12 -0.04 12.12 -1.71
C ARG A 12 -0.98 12.79 -0.72
N THR A 13 -0.90 12.44 0.55
CA THR A 13 -1.74 13.02 1.60
C THR A 13 -1.13 14.30 2.19
N ASP A 14 0.19 14.40 2.26
CA ASP A 14 0.91 15.63 2.59
C ASP A 14 2.34 15.67 1.99
N ALA A 15 3.19 16.60 2.44
CA ALA A 15 4.54 16.75 1.91
C ALA A 15 5.38 15.46 2.04
N GLU A 16 5.12 14.64 3.05
CA GLU A 16 5.92 13.50 3.44
C GLU A 16 5.09 12.20 3.48
N ARG A 17 3.76 12.28 3.38
CA ARG A 17 2.88 11.11 3.45
C ARG A 17 2.27 10.73 2.11
N TRP A 18 2.31 9.43 1.85
CA TRP A 18 1.75 8.81 0.66
C TRP A 18 0.87 7.63 1.04
N THR A 19 -0.26 7.48 0.38
CA THR A 19 -1.12 6.30 0.48
C THR A 19 -1.19 5.64 -0.89
N VAL A 20 -0.80 4.38 -0.95
CA VAL A 20 -0.87 3.54 -2.14
C VAL A 20 -1.91 2.46 -1.89
N THR A 21 -2.88 2.33 -2.79
CA THR A 21 -3.88 1.25 -2.73
C THR A 21 -3.54 0.19 -3.75
N GLN A 22 -3.41 -1.05 -3.31
CA GLN A 22 -3.08 -2.18 -4.15
C GLN A 22 -4.04 -3.32 -3.90
N ARG A 23 -4.60 -3.87 -4.97
CA ARG A 23 -5.40 -5.09 -4.93
C ARG A 23 -4.50 -6.30 -4.94
N LEU A 24 -4.72 -7.21 -4.01
CA LEU A 24 -4.18 -8.56 -4.02
C LEU A 24 -5.31 -9.51 -4.42
N GLU A 25 -5.06 -10.32 -5.45
CA GLU A 25 -5.95 -11.39 -5.88
C GLU A 25 -5.17 -12.70 -5.90
N GLY A 26 -5.70 -13.74 -5.26
CA GLY A 26 -4.97 -15.00 -5.12
C GLY A 26 -5.76 -16.13 -4.48
N ASP A 27 -5.05 -17.19 -4.10
CA ASP A 27 -5.61 -18.44 -3.57
C ASP A 27 -5.68 -18.51 -2.02
N PHE A 28 -5.56 -17.37 -1.34
CA PHE A 28 -5.72 -17.26 0.12
C PHE A 28 -7.21 -17.20 0.50
N PRO A 29 -7.59 -17.52 1.77
CA PRO A 29 -8.96 -17.40 2.22
C PRO A 29 -9.49 -15.96 2.05
N GLY A 30 -10.54 -15.80 1.25
CA GLY A 30 -11.09 -14.50 0.85
C GLY A 30 -10.71 -14.07 -0.56
N GLY A 31 -9.60 -14.56 -1.09
CA GLY A 31 -9.18 -14.51 -2.51
C GLY A 31 -8.92 -13.13 -3.12
N LEU A 32 -9.43 -12.07 -2.50
CA LEU A 32 -9.38 -10.71 -2.98
C LEU A 32 -9.33 -9.75 -1.80
N VAL A 33 -8.39 -8.80 -1.82
CA VAL A 33 -8.30 -7.75 -0.81
C VAL A 33 -7.63 -6.51 -1.38
N ASP A 34 -8.16 -5.34 -1.05
CA ASP A 34 -7.49 -4.07 -1.34
C ASP A 34 -6.71 -3.65 -0.10
N LEU A 35 -5.40 -3.52 -0.23
CA LEU A 35 -4.49 -3.09 0.83
C LEU A 35 -4.09 -1.64 0.63
N ARG A 36 -4.07 -0.89 1.74
CA ARG A 36 -3.64 0.49 1.81
C ARG A 36 -2.27 0.53 2.47
N PHE A 37 -1.27 0.94 1.69
CA PHE A 37 0.11 1.15 2.12
C PHE A 37 0.32 2.63 2.39
N GLN A 38 0.49 2.99 3.66
CA GLN A 38 0.71 4.36 4.08
C GLN A 38 2.20 4.55 4.41
N PHE A 39 2.88 5.32 3.57
CA PHE A 39 4.28 5.68 3.75
C PHE A 39 4.38 7.05 4.42
N ALA A 40 5.24 7.17 5.42
CA ALA A 40 5.76 8.46 5.87
C ALA A 40 7.23 8.55 5.49
N LEU A 41 7.59 9.63 4.80
CA LEU A 41 8.93 9.91 4.34
C LEU A 41 9.60 10.92 5.28
N GLY A 42 10.86 10.68 5.62
CA GLY A 42 11.66 11.63 6.38
C GLY A 42 12.25 12.75 5.54
N GLY A 43 13.03 13.62 6.18
CA GLY A 43 13.66 14.80 5.56
C GLY A 43 14.62 14.50 4.39
N HIS A 44 14.98 13.23 4.16
CA HIS A 44 15.77 12.79 3.00
C HIS A 44 14.95 12.08 1.92
N GLY A 45 13.61 12.11 2.01
CA GLY A 45 12.71 11.38 1.11
C GLY A 45 12.75 9.86 1.26
N LEU A 46 13.36 9.36 2.34
CA LEU A 46 13.44 7.94 2.67
C LEU A 46 12.22 7.53 3.50
N ILE A 47 11.79 6.28 3.36
CA ILE A 47 10.68 5.73 4.16
C ILE A 47 11.15 5.62 5.61
N GLU A 48 10.49 6.37 6.49
CA GLU A 48 10.67 6.27 7.95
C GLU A 48 9.60 5.40 8.60
N GLN A 49 8.40 5.35 8.00
CA GLN A 49 7.30 4.52 8.48
C GLN A 49 6.51 3.92 7.32
N LEU A 50 6.09 2.67 7.51
CA LEU A 50 5.14 1.98 6.66
C LEU A 50 4.03 1.36 7.53
N VAL A 51 2.79 1.71 7.24
CA VAL A 51 1.59 1.05 7.79
C VAL A 51 0.87 0.34 6.65
N ILE A 52 0.42 -0.88 6.90
CA ILE A 52 -0.37 -1.68 5.95
C ILE A 52 -1.69 -2.00 6.63
N GLU A 53 -2.78 -1.60 5.99
CA GLU A 53 -4.13 -1.83 6.48
C GLU A 53 -5.07 -2.27 5.35
N VAL A 54 -6.21 -2.84 5.74
CA VAL A 54 -7.29 -3.26 4.84
C VAL A 54 -8.29 -2.12 4.75
#